data_AF-A0A1G8S994-F1
#
_entry.id   AF-A0A1G8S994-F1
#
_cell.length_a   1.000
_cell.length_b   1.000
_cell.length_c   1.000
_cell.angle_alpha   90.00
_cell.angle_beta   90.00
_cell.angle_gamma   90.00
#
_symmetry.space_group_name_H-M   'P 1'
#
loop_
_entity.id
_entity.type
_entity.pdbx_description
1 polymer ?
#
loop_
_entity_poly.entity_id
_entity_poly.type
_entity_poly.pdbx_seq_one_letter_code
_entity_poly.pdbx_strand_id
1 'polypeptide(L)' 'MTAPQPRNPDRPAPSSTKREVRAGPGDAGASDRPTPLPHAPRERDRGRRGVILLLVLVLLAGLALILRGPLG' A
#
# COMPACT_ATOMS: atom_id res chain seq x y z
N MET A 1 42.02 1.26 47.59
CA MET A 1 41.94 0.41 46.37
C MET A 1 40.61 -0.30 46.39
N THR A 2 39.63 0.19 45.62
CA THR A 2 38.25 -0.33 45.62
C THR A 2 38.16 -1.45 44.59
N ALA A 3 37.68 -2.63 45.01
CA ALA A 3 37.56 -3.79 44.11
C ALA A 3 36.58 -3.49 42.95
N PRO A 4 36.87 -3.94 41.71
CA PRO A 4 35.92 -3.83 40.61
C PRO A 4 34.71 -4.72 40.90
N GLN A 5 33.51 -4.12 40.93
CA GLN A 5 32.27 -4.87 41.16
C GLN A 5 32.01 -5.88 40.03
N PRO A 6 31.49 -7.08 40.35
CA PRO A 6 31.15 -8.08 39.36
C PRO A 6 30.02 -7.59 38.45
N ARG A 7 30.20 -7.76 37.14
CA ARG A 7 29.22 -7.40 36.11
C ARG A 7 28.02 -8.35 36.24
N ASN A 8 26.89 -7.87 36.76
CA ASN A 8 25.66 -8.64 36.86
C ASN A 8 25.15 -9.00 35.45
N PRO A 9 25.12 -10.30 35.06
CA PRO A 9 24.72 -10.73 33.72
C PRO A 9 23.22 -10.56 33.45
N ASP A 10 22.41 -10.37 34.50
CA ASP A 10 20.96 -10.27 34.40
C ASP A 10 20.46 -8.82 34.22
N ARG A 11 21.39 -7.85 34.10
CA ARG A 11 21.00 -6.47 33.81
C ARG A 11 20.59 -6.39 32.33
N PRO A 12 19.29 -6.18 32.00
CA PRO A 12 18.91 -5.98 30.61
C PRO A 12 19.72 -4.80 30.06
N ALA A 13 20.33 -4.99 28.89
CA ALA A 13 21.03 -3.93 28.18
C ALA A 13 20.09 -2.71 28.10
N PRO A 14 20.58 -1.47 28.32
CA PRO A 14 19.73 -0.29 28.22
C PRO A 14 19.06 -0.32 26.85
N SER A 15 17.76 -0.59 26.85
CA SER A 15 16.92 -0.61 25.65
C SER A 15 17.19 0.70 24.93
N SER A 16 17.57 0.62 23.66
CA SER A 16 17.85 1.77 22.81
C SER A 16 16.69 2.76 22.88
N THR A 17 16.82 3.76 23.76
CA THR A 17 15.86 4.84 23.89
C THR A 17 15.88 5.54 22.55
N LYS A 18 14.84 5.31 21.72
CA LYS A 18 14.57 6.10 20.53
C LYS A 18 14.68 7.55 20.97
N ARG A 19 15.70 8.24 20.49
CA ARG A 19 15.98 9.64 20.80
C ARG A 19 14.70 10.42 20.47
N GLU A 20 14.01 10.88 21.51
CA GLU A 20 12.78 11.64 21.38
C GLU A 20 13.17 13.01 20.79
N VAL A 21 13.02 13.16 19.48
CA VAL A 21 13.34 14.40 18.77
C VAL A 21 12.13 15.32 18.92
N ARG A 22 12.33 16.47 19.57
CA ARG A 22 11.32 17.52 19.62
C ARG A 22 11.01 18.00 18.19
N ALA A 23 9.73 17.97 17.84
CA ALA A 23 9.21 18.55 16.60
C ALA A 23 9.60 20.03 16.50
N GLY A 24 10.20 20.45 15.38
CA GLY A 24 10.51 21.86 15.12
C GLY A 24 9.25 22.69 14.84
N PRO A 25 9.34 24.03 14.78
CA PRO A 25 8.19 24.92 14.55
C PRO A 25 7.48 24.75 13.19
N GLY A 26 7.96 23.85 12.32
CA GLY A 26 7.30 23.43 11.07
C GLY A 26 6.93 21.94 11.01
N ASP A 27 7.09 21.20 12.11
CA ASP A 27 6.80 19.76 12.20
C ASP A 27 5.41 19.47 12.79
N ALA A 28 4.71 20.54 13.21
CA ALA A 28 3.29 20.49 13.55
C ALA A 28 2.49 20.04 12.31
N GLY A 29 2.07 18.77 12.32
CA GLY A 29 1.27 18.16 11.25
C GLY A 29 2.03 17.25 10.29
N ALA A 30 3.34 17.03 10.45
CA ALA A 30 4.06 16.02 9.65
C ALA A 30 3.62 14.61 10.04
N SER A 31 3.40 14.37 11.33
CA SER A 31 2.91 13.09 11.87
C SER A 31 1.41 12.86 11.67
N ASP A 32 0.63 13.92 11.38
CA ASP A 32 -0.81 13.81 11.07
C ASP A 32 -1.08 13.46 9.59
N ARG A 33 -0.04 13.32 8.77
CA ARG A 33 -0.24 12.91 7.38
C ARG A 33 -0.63 11.44 7.35
N PRO A 34 -1.80 11.09 6.78
CA PRO A 34 -2.18 9.71 6.63
C PRO A 34 -1.11 8.98 5.80
N THR A 35 -0.58 7.89 6.34
CA THR A 35 0.38 7.07 5.60
C THR A 35 -0.40 6.29 4.54
N PRO A 36 -0.08 6.41 3.24
CA PRO A 36 -0.76 5.64 2.22
C PRO A 36 -0.58 4.15 2.51
N LEU A 37 -1.69 3.43 2.64
CA LEU A 37 -1.66 1.98 2.80
C LEU A 37 -1.01 1.34 1.57
N PRO A 38 -0.27 0.23 1.73
CA PRO A 38 0.27 -0.52 0.60
C PRO A 38 -0.88 -0.89 -0.35
N HIS A 39 -0.97 -0.21 -1.49
CA HIS A 39 -1.94 -0.55 -2.52
C HIS A 39 -1.54 -1.89 -3.14
N ALA A 40 -2.37 -2.91 -2.96
CA ALA A 40 -2.15 -4.18 -3.60
C ALA A 40 -2.33 -4.00 -5.13
N PRO A 41 -1.36 -4.43 -5.97
CA PRO A 41 -1.48 -4.31 -7.42
C PRO A 41 -2.74 -4.97 -8.00
N ARG A 42 -3.32 -5.93 -7.26
CA ARG A 42 -4.49 -6.73 -7.64
C ARG A 42 -5.78 -5.94 -7.90
N GLU A 43 -5.93 -4.73 -7.38
CA GLU A 43 -7.15 -3.93 -7.64
C GLU A 43 -7.20 -3.39 -9.08
N ARG A 44 -6.05 -3.12 -9.70
CA ARG A 44 -5.98 -2.64 -11.09
C ARG A 44 -6.36 -3.73 -12.11
N ASP A 45 -6.14 -5.00 -11.76
CA ASP A 45 -6.39 -6.12 -12.66
C ASP A 45 -7.90 -6.43 -12.79
N ARG A 46 -8.69 -6.20 -11.75
CA ARG A 46 -10.16 -6.39 -11.82
C ARG A 46 -10.81 -5.41 -12.80
N GLY A 47 -10.38 -4.15 -12.78
CA GLY A 47 -10.87 -3.14 -13.72
C GLY A 47 -10.56 -3.51 -15.17
N ARG A 48 -9.33 -3.97 -15.46
CA ARG A 48 -8.93 -4.38 -16.80
C ARG A 48 -9.73 -5.56 -17.33
N ARG A 49 -9.99 -6.57 -16.51
CA ARG A 49 -10.81 -7.74 -16.90
C ARG A 49 -12.24 -7.34 -17.25
N GLY A 50 -12.87 -6.46 -16.46
CA GLY A 50 -14.21 -5.97 -16.74
C GLY A 50 -14.28 -5.19 -18.07
N VAL A 51 -13.30 -4.32 -18.32
CA VAL A 51 -13.20 -3.56 -19.57
C VAL A 51 -13.00 -4.47 -20.78
N ILE A 52 -12.14 -5.49 -20.67
CA ILE A 52 -11.91 -6.47 -21.74
C ILE A 52 -13.20 -7.24 -22.05
N LEU A 53 -13.93 -7.68 -21.03
CA LEU A 53 -15.19 -8.42 -21.19
C LEU A 53 -16.25 -7.59 -21.90
N LEU A 54 -16.39 -6.31 -21.53
CA LEU A 54 -17.29 -5.37 -22.19
C LEU A 54 -16.90 -5.17 -23.66
N LEU A 55 -15.61 -4.98 -23.94
CA LEU A 55 -15.10 -4.80 -25.30
C LEU A 55 -15.43 -5.99 -26.20
N VAL A 56 -15.20 -7.22 -25.70
CA VAL A 56 -15.55 -8.46 -26.40
C VAL A 56 -17.05 -8.53 -26.67
N LEU A 57 -17.89 -8.20 -25.69
CA LEU A 57 -19.35 -8.23 -25.84
C LEU A 57 -19.83 -7.26 -26.92
N VAL A 58 -19.31 -6.02 -26.92
CA VAL A 58 -19.64 -4.99 -27.93
C VAL A 58 -19.21 -5.43 -29.33
N LEU A 59 -18.02 -6.02 -29.46
CA LEU A 59 -17.52 -6.57 -30.73
C LEU A 59 -18.42 -7.68 -31.26
N LEU A 60 -18.80 -8.64 -30.42
CA LEU A 60 -19.68 -9.75 -30.81
C LEU A 60 -21.08 -9.26 -31.17
N ALA A 61 -21.64 -8.33 -30.40
CA ALA A 61 -22.95 -7.75 -30.68
C ALA A 61 -22.95 -6.97 -32.00
N GLY A 62 -21.92 -6.15 -32.24
CA GLY A 62 -21.73 -5.43 -33.50
C GLY A 62 -21.57 -6.37 -34.69
N LEU A 63 -20.73 -7.41 -34.54
CA LEU A 63 -20.55 -8.44 -35.57
C LEU A 63 -21.86 -9.17 -35.86
N ALA A 64 -22.61 -9.56 -34.83
CA ALA A 64 -23.92 -10.20 -34.99
C ALA A 64 -24.92 -9.28 -35.71
N LEU A 65 -24.90 -7.98 -35.43
CA LEU A 65 -25.75 -6.99 -36.13
C LEU A 65 -25.39 -6.87 -37.61
N ILE A 66 -24.09 -6.83 -37.92
CA ILE A 66 -23.57 -6.76 -39.29
C ILE A 66 -23.92 -8.03 -40.07
N LEU A 67 -23.69 -9.20 -39.45
CA LEU A 67 -24.00 -10.51 -40.04
C LEU A 67 -25.51 -10.71 -40.23
N ARG A 68 -26.32 -10.15 -39.33
CA ARG A 68 -27.77 -10.18 -39.45
C ARG A 68 -28.24 -9.28 -40.61
N GLY A 69 -27.59 -8.13 -40.84
CA GLY A 69 -27.81 -7.27 -42.01
C GLY A 69 -29.26 -6.78 -42.21
N PRO A 70 -29.50 -5.80 -43.10
CA PRO A 70 -30.84 -5.30 -43.43
C PRO A 70 -31.51 -6.15 -44.52
N LEU A 71 -31.37 -7.48 -44.46
CA LEU A 71 -32.02 -8.43 -45.39
C LEU A 71 -33.37 -8.88 -44.82
N GLY A 72 -34.15 -7.91 -44.33
CA GLY A 72 -35.57 -8.04 -44.02
C GLY A 72 -36.36 -7.14 -44.94
#